data_AF-A0A7Z9GZJ4-F1
#
_entry.id   AF-A0A7Z9GZJ4-F1
#
_cell.length_a   1.000
_cell.length_b   1.000
_cell.length_c   1.000
_cell.angle_alpha   90.00
_cell.angle_beta   90.00
_cell.angle_gamma   90.00
#
_symmetry.space_group_name_H-M   'P 1'
#
loop_
_entity.id
_entity.type
_entity.pdbx_description
1 polymer ?
#
loop_
_entity_poly.entity_id
_entity_poly.type
_entity_poly.pdbx_seq_one_letter_code
_entity_poly.pdbx_strand_id
1 'polypeptide(L)'
;MTRHKAPAKWLNNKRRPSTPVVSRVDALILSETVMNVSVATTFVRIATAVKNIRIAVFERKTPSRLRCMSYLLNLVYLITLVIASPWFVYNAIRKGKYRQGWGAKFLGRVPWRSRERPGIWLHAVSVGEVNLLQPLLAAIEDKHPDWECVISTTTRTGYELARQKYAPRSVFYCPLDFSWAVRTALRRIQPQLLVLVELELWPNLIRWAKRSDIPVAIVNGRLSASSARGYSRIQFLMRRLLQSISLVAVQNEEYAERFRQLGAVPDQIHVTGSLKFDGIDLDRENPATRQLAALAGISDQDVVFLAGSTQSPEEKFAVSVFRQLVSRYPRLRLILVPRHPERFAEVASMLDQQGIEWQRRSELDTDASDTPPPVLLVDVMG
;
A
#
# COMPACT_ATOMS: atom_id res chain seq x y z
N MET A 1 42.96 -5.49 61.99
CA MET A 1 42.94 -6.59 63.00
C MET A 1 41.54 -6.65 63.61
N THR A 2 40.98 -7.86 63.74
CA THR A 2 39.74 -8.28 64.45
C THR A 2 38.39 -7.70 63.97
N ARG A 3 37.24 -8.39 63.90
CA ARG A 3 36.80 -9.80 63.74
C ARG A 3 35.24 -9.72 63.67
N HIS A 4 34.60 -10.64 62.93
CA HIS A 4 33.17 -11.05 63.04
C HIS A 4 32.09 -10.04 62.57
N LYS A 5 31.13 -10.39 61.68
CA LYS A 5 30.10 -11.44 61.81
C LYS A 5 29.47 -11.78 60.44
N ALA A 6 29.15 -13.05 60.23
CA ALA A 6 28.16 -13.54 59.25
C ALA A 6 26.86 -13.96 60.01
N PRO A 7 25.92 -14.74 59.45
CA PRO A 7 24.84 -14.41 58.48
C PRO A 7 23.42 -14.77 59.03
N ALA A 8 22.31 -14.35 58.39
CA ALA A 8 20.96 -14.93 58.62
C ALA A 8 19.92 -14.50 57.55
N LYS A 9 19.36 -15.45 56.77
CA LYS A 9 17.98 -16.04 56.84
C LYS A 9 16.85 -15.09 56.39
N TRP A 10 16.24 -15.32 55.21
CA TRP A 10 15.13 -16.23 54.88
C TRP A 10 13.79 -15.97 55.63
N LEU A 11 12.74 -15.79 54.81
CA LEU A 11 11.29 -15.94 55.02
C LEU A 11 10.51 -14.81 55.72
N ASN A 12 9.71 -14.05 54.94
CA ASN A 12 8.25 -14.19 55.09
C ASN A 12 7.44 -13.79 53.84
N ASN A 13 6.80 -14.83 53.31
CA ASN A 13 5.56 -14.95 52.54
C ASN A 13 4.54 -13.79 52.62
N LYS A 14 4.17 -13.19 51.49
CA LYS A 14 2.80 -12.69 51.24
C LYS A 14 2.36 -13.04 49.81
N ARG A 15 1.41 -13.97 49.75
CA ARG A 15 0.65 -14.42 48.59
C ARG A 15 0.08 -13.24 47.79
N ARG A 16 0.25 -13.25 46.47
CA ARG A 16 -0.61 -12.54 45.52
C ARG A 16 -1.26 -13.56 44.57
N PRO A 17 -2.53 -13.37 44.17
CA PRO A 17 -3.28 -14.38 43.44
C PRO A 17 -2.79 -14.52 42.01
N SER A 18 -2.80 -15.76 41.54
CA SER A 18 -2.61 -16.19 40.16
C SER A 18 -3.64 -15.55 39.22
N THR A 19 -3.19 -14.67 38.34
CA THR A 19 -3.95 -14.29 37.14
C THR A 19 -3.90 -15.44 36.14
N PRO A 20 -5.02 -15.80 35.47
CA PRO A 20 -5.04 -16.89 34.52
C PRO A 20 -4.21 -16.52 33.29
N VAL A 21 -3.39 -17.48 32.85
CA VAL A 21 -2.76 -17.48 31.53
C VAL A 21 -3.88 -17.52 30.50
N VAL A 22 -4.24 -16.35 29.97
CA VAL A 22 -5.14 -16.26 28.83
C VAL A 22 -4.42 -16.89 27.64
N SER A 23 -5.00 -17.99 27.17
CA SER A 23 -4.57 -18.81 26.06
C SER A 23 -4.29 -17.98 24.81
N ARG A 24 -3.11 -18.22 24.22
CA ARG A 24 -2.65 -17.70 22.91
C ARG A 24 -3.51 -18.16 21.71
N VAL A 25 -4.66 -18.76 21.96
CA VAL A 25 -5.57 -19.32 20.95
C VAL A 25 -6.63 -18.29 20.52
N ASP A 26 -6.97 -17.32 21.37
CA ASP A 26 -7.97 -16.29 21.03
C ASP A 26 -7.43 -15.16 20.15
N ALA A 27 -6.09 -15.05 20.01
CA ALA A 27 -5.45 -14.07 19.15
C ALA A 27 -5.50 -14.43 17.65
N LEU A 28 -5.75 -15.70 17.30
CA LEU A 28 -5.83 -16.16 15.92
C LEU A 28 -7.23 -15.95 15.31
N ILE A 29 -8.29 -16.03 16.10
CA ILE A 29 -9.68 -15.82 15.62
C ILE A 29 -9.98 -14.31 15.38
N LEU A 30 -9.24 -13.42 16.04
CA LEU A 30 -9.33 -11.97 15.81
C LEU A 30 -8.65 -11.54 14.50
N SER A 31 -7.79 -12.36 13.89
CA SER A 31 -7.04 -12.02 12.67
C SER A 31 -7.88 -12.16 11.40
N GLU A 32 -8.62 -13.25 11.25
CA GLU A 32 -9.51 -13.47 10.09
C GLU A 32 -10.65 -12.44 10.05
N THR A 33 -11.16 -12.07 11.23
CA THR A 33 -12.25 -11.10 11.35
C THR A 33 -11.78 -9.69 10.98
N VAL A 34 -10.55 -9.27 11.32
CA VAL A 34 -10.08 -7.89 11.09
C VAL A 34 -9.73 -7.62 9.62
N MET A 35 -9.28 -8.62 8.84
CA MET A 35 -8.83 -8.42 7.45
C MET A 35 -9.97 -8.34 6.44
N ASN A 36 -10.96 -9.24 6.52
CA ASN A 36 -12.19 -9.07 5.75
C ASN A 36 -12.96 -7.82 6.19
N VAL A 37 -12.78 -7.35 7.43
CA VAL A 37 -13.35 -6.09 7.93
C VAL A 37 -12.67 -4.86 7.30
N SER A 38 -11.39 -4.87 6.91
CA SER A 38 -10.75 -3.67 6.31
C SER A 38 -11.37 -3.27 4.97
N VAL A 39 -11.34 -4.15 3.96
CA VAL A 39 -11.96 -3.88 2.65
C VAL A 39 -13.46 -3.84 2.79
N ALA A 40 -14.09 -4.79 3.51
CA ALA A 40 -15.55 -4.77 3.60
C ALA A 40 -16.06 -3.55 4.36
N THR A 41 -15.36 -3.04 5.38
CA THR A 41 -15.75 -1.79 6.09
C THR A 41 -15.43 -0.58 5.24
N THR A 42 -14.23 -0.48 4.66
CA THR A 42 -13.89 0.60 3.71
C THR A 42 -14.92 0.65 2.59
N PHE A 43 -15.27 -0.51 2.05
CA PHE A 43 -16.25 -0.66 0.99
C PHE A 43 -17.66 -0.38 1.45
N VAL A 44 -18.16 -0.95 2.56
CA VAL A 44 -19.51 -0.67 3.08
C VAL A 44 -19.66 0.83 3.35
N ARG A 45 -18.60 1.50 3.79
CA ARG A 45 -18.60 2.96 4.02
C ARG A 45 -18.49 3.75 2.73
N ILE A 46 -17.70 3.31 1.74
CA ILE A 46 -17.71 3.84 0.37
C ILE A 46 -19.10 3.67 -0.25
N ALA A 47 -19.70 2.49 -0.14
CA ALA A 47 -21.03 2.14 -0.62
C ALA A 47 -22.13 2.93 0.10
N THR A 48 -21.95 3.24 1.40
CA THR A 48 -22.86 4.13 2.15
C THR A 48 -22.71 5.59 1.69
N ALA A 49 -21.48 6.05 1.48
CA ALA A 49 -21.20 7.35 0.87
C ALA A 49 -21.78 7.41 -0.55
N VAL A 50 -21.80 6.28 -1.27
CA VAL A 50 -22.38 6.10 -2.61
C VAL A 50 -23.91 6.06 -2.59
N LYS A 51 -24.54 5.39 -1.63
CA LYS A 51 -26.01 5.31 -1.49
C LYS A 51 -26.66 6.68 -1.21
N ASN A 52 -25.91 7.63 -0.66
CA ASN A 52 -26.36 9.00 -0.44
C ASN A 52 -26.06 9.95 -1.63
N ILE A 53 -25.57 9.42 -2.76
CA ILE A 53 -25.28 10.23 -3.96
C ILE A 53 -26.58 10.59 -4.68
N ARG A 54 -26.89 11.89 -4.72
CA ARG A 54 -27.79 12.45 -5.72
C ARG A 54 -27.03 12.59 -7.04
N ILE A 55 -27.66 12.24 -8.17
CA ILE A 55 -27.06 12.40 -9.50
C ILE A 55 -26.63 13.85 -9.69
N ALA A 56 -25.32 14.07 -9.84
CA ALA A 56 -24.75 15.39 -10.05
C ALA A 56 -25.08 15.89 -11.46
N VAL A 57 -25.99 16.87 -11.56
CA VAL A 57 -26.22 17.63 -12.79
C VAL A 57 -25.11 18.66 -12.92
N PHE A 58 -24.30 18.56 -13.97
CA PHE A 58 -23.11 19.39 -14.20
C PHE A 58 -23.47 20.79 -14.71
N GLU A 59 -24.19 21.60 -13.92
CA GLU A 59 -24.52 22.98 -14.30
C GLU A 59 -24.65 23.91 -13.08
N ARG A 60 -23.55 24.52 -12.63
CA ARG A 60 -23.61 25.66 -11.69
C ARG A 60 -22.47 26.70 -11.86
N LYS A 61 -22.85 27.99 -11.81
CA LYS A 61 -21.98 29.19 -11.86
C LYS A 61 -20.97 29.23 -10.69
N THR A 62 -19.78 29.78 -10.97
CA THR A 62 -18.60 29.94 -10.09
C THR A 62 -18.82 31.09 -9.08
N PRO A 63 -18.79 30.86 -7.75
CA PRO A 63 -18.65 31.96 -6.78
C PRO A 63 -17.30 32.70 -6.97
N SER A 64 -17.27 34.03 -6.81
CA SER A 64 -16.12 34.89 -7.11
C SER A 64 -14.89 34.60 -6.23
N ARG A 65 -15.07 34.51 -4.91
CA ARG A 65 -13.98 34.21 -3.95
C ARG A 65 -13.29 32.87 -4.21
N LEU A 66 -14.03 31.92 -4.79
CA LEU A 66 -13.48 30.60 -5.07
C LEU A 66 -12.59 30.58 -6.33
N ARG A 67 -12.80 31.50 -7.27
CA ARG A 67 -11.95 31.65 -8.44
C ARG A 67 -10.56 32.18 -8.06
N CYS A 68 -10.49 33.19 -7.18
CA CYS A 68 -9.24 33.81 -6.74
C CYS A 68 -8.26 32.79 -6.13
N MET A 69 -8.74 31.87 -5.28
CA MET A 69 -7.88 30.84 -4.68
C MET A 69 -7.31 29.86 -5.72
N SER A 70 -8.13 29.41 -6.67
CA SER A 70 -7.65 28.52 -7.74
C SER A 70 -6.64 29.23 -8.65
N TYR A 71 -6.83 30.52 -8.94
CA TYR A 71 -5.85 31.30 -9.69
C TYR A 71 -4.55 31.50 -8.93
N LEU A 72 -4.60 31.76 -7.63
CA LEU A 72 -3.41 31.85 -6.78
C LEU A 72 -2.63 30.53 -6.76
N LEU A 73 -3.33 29.40 -6.57
CA LEU A 73 -2.70 28.08 -6.63
C LEU A 73 -2.10 27.79 -8.01
N ASN A 74 -2.81 28.11 -9.09
CA ASN A 74 -2.25 27.95 -10.44
C ASN A 74 -1.00 28.82 -10.63
N LEU A 75 -0.96 30.04 -10.08
CA LEU A 75 0.19 30.93 -10.16
C LEU A 75 1.37 30.35 -9.39
N VAL A 76 1.15 29.84 -8.17
CA VAL A 76 2.18 29.14 -7.39
C VAL A 76 2.70 27.94 -8.16
N TYR A 77 1.83 27.08 -8.69
CA TYR A 77 2.24 25.93 -9.49
C TYR A 77 2.98 26.30 -10.76
N LEU A 78 2.58 27.38 -11.43
CA LEU A 78 3.26 27.89 -12.62
C LEU A 78 4.67 28.39 -12.27
N ILE A 79 4.81 29.18 -11.19
CA ILE A 79 6.11 29.65 -10.71
C ILE A 79 7.00 28.47 -10.34
N THR A 80 6.49 27.49 -9.58
CA THR A 80 7.24 26.27 -9.22
C THR A 80 7.66 25.50 -10.47
N LEU A 81 6.77 25.36 -11.47
CA LEU A 81 7.07 24.68 -12.73
C LEU A 81 8.14 25.43 -13.52
N VAL A 82 8.07 26.76 -13.60
CA VAL A 82 9.07 27.59 -14.29
C VAL A 82 10.43 27.45 -13.62
N ILE A 83 10.49 27.51 -12.28
CA ILE A 83 11.73 27.33 -11.52
C ILE A 83 12.30 25.92 -11.71
N ALA A 84 11.45 24.89 -11.73
CA ALA A 84 11.86 23.51 -11.94
C ALA A 84 12.11 23.15 -13.41
N SER A 85 11.65 23.99 -14.36
CA SER A 85 11.69 23.70 -15.79
C SER A 85 13.10 23.46 -16.35
N PRO A 86 14.18 24.15 -15.91
CA PRO A 86 15.52 23.87 -16.41
C PRO A 86 15.98 22.45 -16.05
N TRP A 87 15.63 21.97 -14.85
CA TRP A 87 15.93 20.61 -14.41
C TRP A 87 15.12 19.55 -15.16
N PHE A 88 13.83 19.81 -15.41
CA PHE A 88 12.99 18.92 -16.21
C PHE A 88 13.44 18.87 -17.67
N VAL A 89 13.76 20.01 -18.27
CA VAL A 89 14.29 20.10 -19.64
C VAL A 89 15.63 19.39 -19.74
N TYR A 90 16.54 19.61 -18.81
CA TYR A 90 17.82 18.89 -18.74
C TYR A 90 17.63 17.37 -18.66
N ASN A 91 16.76 16.88 -17.77
CA ASN A 91 16.48 15.45 -17.67
C ASN A 91 15.74 14.90 -18.89
N ALA A 92 14.85 15.68 -19.53
CA ALA A 92 14.14 15.27 -20.73
C ALA A 92 15.11 15.10 -21.92
N ILE A 93 16.05 16.03 -22.07
CA ILE A 93 17.08 15.98 -23.11
C ILE A 93 18.07 14.83 -22.82
N ARG A 94 18.56 14.70 -21.59
CA ARG A 94 19.54 13.65 -21.24
C ARG A 94 18.98 12.22 -21.20
N LYS A 95 17.73 12.05 -20.76
CA LYS A 95 17.18 10.70 -20.48
C LYS A 95 16.14 10.26 -21.52
N GLY A 96 15.81 11.09 -22.52
CA GLY A 96 14.82 10.80 -23.57
C GLY A 96 13.39 10.51 -23.07
N LYS A 97 13.17 10.63 -21.76
CA LYS A 97 11.90 10.38 -21.06
C LYS A 97 11.16 11.71 -20.94
N TYR A 98 9.83 11.69 -20.83
CA TYR A 98 8.91 12.82 -20.57
C TYR A 98 7.92 13.22 -21.67
N ARG A 99 7.72 12.48 -22.78
CA ARG A 99 6.70 12.90 -23.79
C ARG A 99 5.32 12.24 -23.67
N GLN A 100 5.16 11.20 -22.84
CA GLN A 100 3.88 10.50 -22.72
C GLN A 100 2.89 11.25 -21.80
N GLY A 101 1.64 11.34 -22.26
CA GLY A 101 0.52 11.81 -21.44
C GLY A 101 0.41 13.32 -21.26
N TRP A 102 1.14 14.14 -22.02
CA TRP A 102 1.08 15.61 -21.91
C TRP A 102 -0.33 16.18 -22.01
N GLY A 103 -1.13 15.68 -22.97
CA GLY A 103 -2.51 16.09 -23.13
C GLY A 103 -3.35 15.83 -21.88
N ALA A 104 -3.18 14.66 -21.26
CA ALA A 104 -3.86 14.32 -20.00
C ALA A 104 -3.35 15.18 -18.83
N LYS A 105 -2.02 15.31 -18.68
CA LYS A 105 -1.37 16.03 -17.58
C LYS A 105 -1.65 17.53 -17.59
N PHE A 106 -1.42 18.21 -18.72
CA PHE A 106 -1.51 19.68 -18.78
C PHE A 106 -2.85 20.19 -19.26
N LEU A 107 -3.56 19.44 -20.11
CA LEU A 107 -4.84 19.90 -20.68
C LEU A 107 -6.04 19.14 -20.12
N GLY A 108 -5.82 18.10 -19.30
CA GLY A 108 -6.91 17.24 -18.83
C GLY A 108 -7.57 16.44 -19.94
N ARG A 109 -6.90 16.25 -21.09
CA ARG A 109 -7.39 15.47 -22.23
C ARG A 109 -7.27 13.98 -21.96
N VAL A 110 -8.02 13.51 -20.97
CA VAL A 110 -8.19 12.10 -20.61
C VAL A 110 -9.23 11.44 -21.54
N PRO A 111 -9.37 10.10 -21.56
CA PRO A 111 -10.40 9.42 -22.32
C PRO A 111 -11.81 9.92 -21.96
N TRP A 112 -12.72 9.85 -22.92
CA TRP A 112 -14.14 10.07 -22.64
C TRP A 112 -14.74 8.78 -22.11
N ARG A 113 -15.45 8.87 -20.98
CA ARG A 113 -16.20 7.76 -20.43
C ARG A 113 -17.66 7.86 -20.90
N SER A 114 -18.28 6.74 -21.27
CA SER A 114 -19.72 6.73 -21.53
C SER A 114 -20.49 7.03 -20.23
N ARG A 115 -21.64 7.70 -20.34
CA ARG A 115 -22.53 7.95 -19.21
C ARG A 115 -23.49 6.79 -18.91
N GLU A 116 -23.46 5.75 -19.73
CA GLU A 116 -24.37 4.60 -19.59
C GLU A 116 -24.28 3.92 -18.23
N ARG A 117 -23.09 3.96 -17.61
CA ARG A 117 -22.83 3.35 -16.31
C ARG A 117 -22.33 4.38 -15.31
N PRO A 118 -22.63 4.26 -14.00
CA PRO A 118 -21.92 5.02 -12.98
C PRO A 118 -20.42 4.71 -13.01
N GLY A 119 -19.58 5.69 -12.72
CA GLY A 119 -18.13 5.59 -12.81
C GLY A 119 -17.43 5.95 -11.51
N ILE A 120 -16.45 5.17 -11.11
CA ILE A 120 -15.52 5.50 -10.03
C ILE A 120 -14.19 5.87 -10.64
N TRP A 121 -13.66 7.03 -10.24
CA TRP A 121 -12.30 7.41 -10.56
C TRP A 121 -11.39 7.07 -9.38
N LEU A 122 -10.51 6.08 -9.55
CA LEU A 122 -9.45 5.74 -8.60
C LEU A 122 -8.12 6.38 -9.01
N HIS A 123 -7.51 7.15 -8.11
CA HIS A 123 -6.21 7.75 -8.33
C HIS A 123 -5.13 7.08 -7.46
N ALA A 124 -4.16 6.46 -8.13
CA ALA A 124 -2.99 5.81 -7.54
C ALA A 124 -1.71 6.31 -8.24
N VAL A 125 -0.90 7.12 -7.55
CA VAL A 125 0.26 7.84 -8.11
C VAL A 125 1.39 6.90 -8.54
N SER A 126 1.68 5.89 -7.73
CA SER A 126 2.86 5.04 -7.82
C SER A 126 2.54 3.56 -8.06
N VAL A 127 3.57 2.77 -8.40
CA VAL A 127 3.49 1.30 -8.53
C VAL A 127 2.94 0.66 -7.24
N GLY A 128 3.39 1.14 -6.07
CA GLY A 128 2.93 0.64 -4.78
C GLY A 128 1.43 0.84 -4.59
N GLU A 129 0.93 2.03 -4.89
CA GLU A 129 -0.50 2.35 -4.77
C GLU A 129 -1.35 1.64 -5.81
N VAL A 130 -0.84 1.48 -7.04
CA VAL A 130 -1.52 0.72 -8.10
C VAL A 130 -1.75 -0.73 -7.65
N ASN A 131 -0.82 -1.33 -6.91
CA ASN A 131 -1.00 -2.67 -6.36
C ASN A 131 -2.08 -2.74 -5.27
N LEU A 132 -2.28 -1.68 -4.50
CA LEU A 132 -3.33 -1.60 -3.48
C LEU A 132 -4.75 -1.59 -4.06
N LEU A 133 -4.90 -1.27 -5.35
CA LEU A 133 -6.22 -1.18 -5.97
C LEU A 133 -6.89 -2.55 -6.18
N GLN A 134 -6.12 -3.64 -6.28
CA GLN A 134 -6.66 -4.96 -6.62
C GLN A 134 -7.80 -5.44 -5.70
N PRO A 135 -7.61 -5.52 -4.36
CA PRO A 135 -8.68 -5.96 -3.47
C PRO A 135 -9.87 -4.99 -3.48
N LEU A 136 -9.61 -3.68 -3.64
CA LEU A 136 -10.66 -2.66 -3.70
C LEU A 136 -11.51 -2.80 -4.97
N LEU A 137 -10.88 -3.00 -6.13
CA LEU A 137 -11.56 -3.20 -7.41
C LEU A 137 -12.40 -4.47 -7.41
N ALA A 138 -11.86 -5.58 -6.90
CA ALA A 138 -12.60 -6.83 -6.77
C ALA A 138 -13.86 -6.65 -5.90
N ALA A 139 -13.75 -5.96 -4.77
CA ALA A 139 -14.90 -5.68 -3.91
C ALA A 139 -15.93 -4.72 -4.55
N ILE A 140 -15.48 -3.76 -5.38
CA ILE A 140 -16.37 -2.90 -6.16
C ILE A 140 -17.15 -3.71 -7.19
N GLU A 141 -16.47 -4.60 -7.91
CA GLU A 141 -17.09 -5.39 -8.98
C GLU A 141 -18.09 -6.41 -8.44
N ASP A 142 -17.79 -7.01 -7.28
CA ASP A 142 -18.71 -7.92 -6.60
C ASP A 142 -20.03 -7.24 -6.19
N LYS A 143 -19.95 -6.04 -5.60
CA LYS A 143 -21.13 -5.36 -5.04
C LYS A 143 -21.82 -4.38 -5.99
N HIS A 144 -21.10 -3.86 -6.98
CA HIS A 144 -21.57 -2.90 -7.96
C HIS A 144 -21.07 -3.27 -9.37
N PRO A 145 -21.49 -4.43 -9.92
CA PRO A 145 -21.03 -4.91 -11.23
C PRO A 145 -21.40 -3.96 -12.38
N ASP A 146 -22.43 -3.13 -12.18
CA ASP A 146 -22.89 -2.13 -13.16
C ASP A 146 -22.02 -0.86 -13.19
N TRP A 147 -21.04 -0.73 -12.28
CA TRP A 147 -20.19 0.44 -12.16
C TRP A 147 -18.89 0.25 -12.93
N GLU A 148 -18.44 1.32 -13.58
CA GLU A 148 -17.20 1.35 -14.36
C GLU A 148 -16.07 1.98 -13.54
N CYS A 149 -14.98 1.25 -13.33
CA CYS A 149 -13.80 1.75 -12.64
C CYS A 149 -12.78 2.30 -13.65
N VAL A 150 -12.37 3.56 -13.47
CA VAL A 150 -11.27 4.18 -14.22
C VAL A 150 -10.11 4.52 -13.30
N ILE A 151 -8.88 4.35 -13.80
CA ILE A 151 -7.67 4.47 -12.99
C ILE A 151 -6.80 5.59 -13.53
N SER A 152 -6.35 6.49 -12.66
CA SER A 152 -5.32 7.47 -13.00
C SER A 152 -4.04 7.29 -12.20
N THR A 153 -2.91 7.50 -12.88
CA THR A 153 -1.58 7.44 -12.27
C THR A 153 -0.74 8.67 -12.62
N THR A 154 0.33 8.92 -11.89
CA THR A 154 1.22 10.07 -12.16
C THR A 154 2.57 9.60 -12.71
N THR A 155 3.09 8.50 -12.16
CA THR A 155 4.36 7.90 -12.58
C THR A 155 4.20 7.05 -13.84
N ARG A 156 5.25 7.01 -14.68
CA ARG A 156 5.24 6.19 -15.90
C ARG A 156 5.15 4.70 -15.57
N THR A 157 5.92 4.24 -14.59
CA THR A 157 5.92 2.85 -14.13
C THR A 157 4.56 2.46 -13.52
N GLY A 158 3.92 3.35 -12.76
CA GLY A 158 2.56 3.14 -12.27
C GLY A 158 1.55 3.04 -13.42
N TYR A 159 1.65 3.89 -14.45
CA TYR A 159 0.82 3.82 -15.65
C TYR A 159 0.97 2.50 -16.41
N GLU A 160 2.22 2.07 -16.67
CA GLU A 160 2.53 0.81 -17.36
C GLU A 160 1.96 -0.39 -16.59
N LEU A 161 2.21 -0.46 -15.28
CA LEU A 161 1.66 -1.50 -14.42
C LEU A 161 0.14 -1.50 -14.41
N ALA A 162 -0.50 -0.33 -14.22
CA ALA A 162 -1.96 -0.23 -14.17
C ALA A 162 -2.61 -0.69 -15.47
N ARG A 163 -2.02 -0.32 -16.62
CA ARG A 163 -2.50 -0.74 -17.94
C ARG A 163 -2.35 -2.25 -18.15
N GLN A 164 -1.25 -2.85 -17.70
CA GLN A 164 -1.02 -4.29 -17.80
C GLN A 164 -1.97 -5.07 -16.86
N LYS A 165 -2.09 -4.62 -15.62
CA LYS A 165 -2.79 -5.34 -14.55
C LYS A 165 -4.31 -5.22 -14.63
N TYR A 166 -4.83 -4.08 -15.07
CA TYR A 166 -6.27 -3.77 -14.99
C TYR A 166 -6.97 -3.63 -16.34
N ALA A 167 -6.32 -3.99 -17.46
CA ALA A 167 -7.00 -4.10 -18.76
C ALA A 167 -8.25 -4.99 -18.65
N PRO A 168 -9.37 -4.65 -19.33
CA PRO A 168 -9.54 -3.59 -20.32
C PRO A 168 -9.95 -2.20 -19.75
N ARG A 169 -9.80 -1.95 -18.43
CA ARG A 169 -10.23 -0.69 -17.81
C ARG A 169 -9.47 0.52 -18.37
N SER A 170 -10.14 1.68 -18.38
CA SER A 170 -9.53 2.93 -18.81
C SER A 170 -8.45 3.38 -17.82
N VAL A 171 -7.21 3.45 -18.29
CA VAL A 171 -6.05 3.96 -17.53
C VAL A 171 -5.52 5.23 -18.20
N PHE A 172 -5.31 6.29 -17.41
CA PHE A 172 -4.79 7.57 -17.91
C PHE A 172 -3.84 8.25 -16.93
N TYR A 173 -3.08 9.24 -17.40
CA TYR A 173 -2.29 10.07 -16.49
C TYR A 173 -3.17 11.08 -15.76
N CYS A 174 -3.06 11.17 -14.45
CA CYS A 174 -3.75 12.18 -13.65
C CYS A 174 -3.38 13.59 -14.16
N PRO A 175 -4.37 14.50 -14.35
CA PRO A 175 -4.06 15.88 -14.66
C PRO A 175 -3.22 16.49 -13.54
N LEU A 176 -2.27 17.35 -13.90
CA LEU A 176 -1.65 18.25 -12.93
C LEU A 176 -2.74 19.12 -12.29
N ASP A 177 -2.50 19.59 -11.07
CA ASP A 177 -3.49 20.30 -10.26
C ASP A 177 -3.84 21.71 -10.77
N PHE A 178 -3.67 21.96 -12.06
CA PHE A 178 -4.15 23.16 -12.71
C PHE A 178 -5.67 23.12 -12.87
N SER A 179 -6.33 24.21 -12.49
CA SER A 179 -7.79 24.27 -12.48
C SER A 179 -8.47 24.00 -13.84
N TRP A 180 -7.79 24.22 -14.97
CA TRP A 180 -8.34 23.92 -16.31
C TRP A 180 -8.17 22.44 -16.68
N ALA A 181 -7.04 21.84 -16.31
CA ALA A 181 -6.74 20.44 -16.60
C ALA A 181 -7.66 19.54 -15.78
N VAL A 182 -7.73 19.77 -14.47
CA VAL A 182 -8.64 19.08 -13.55
C VAL A 182 -10.09 19.19 -14.02
N ARG A 183 -10.55 20.41 -14.39
CA ARG A 183 -11.93 20.63 -14.84
C ARG A 183 -12.23 19.88 -16.14
N THR A 184 -11.28 19.85 -17.07
CA THR A 184 -11.44 19.10 -18.33
C THR A 184 -11.50 17.61 -18.07
N ALA A 185 -10.64 17.09 -17.18
CA ALA A 185 -10.64 15.69 -16.81
C ALA A 185 -11.96 15.27 -16.14
N LEU A 186 -12.43 16.01 -15.13
CA LEU A 186 -13.70 15.72 -14.46
C LEU A 186 -14.90 15.76 -15.43
N ARG A 187 -14.88 16.65 -16.43
CA ARG A 187 -15.93 16.69 -17.48
C ARG A 187 -15.93 15.50 -18.42
N ARG A 188 -14.76 14.90 -18.67
CA ARG A 188 -14.62 13.76 -19.58
C ARG A 188 -14.88 12.42 -18.89
N ILE A 189 -14.48 12.31 -17.64
CA ILE A 189 -14.66 11.09 -16.84
C ILE A 189 -16.03 11.05 -16.17
N GLN A 190 -16.50 12.21 -15.69
CA GLN A 190 -17.77 12.37 -14.97
C GLN A 190 -17.99 11.28 -13.90
N PRO A 191 -17.07 11.17 -12.93
CA PRO A 191 -17.20 10.13 -11.92
C PRO A 191 -18.29 10.51 -10.92
N GLN A 192 -18.94 9.49 -10.38
CA GLN A 192 -19.86 9.58 -9.25
C GLN A 192 -19.09 9.54 -7.93
N LEU A 193 -17.85 9.05 -7.94
CA LEU A 193 -16.96 9.02 -6.78
C LEU A 193 -15.51 9.18 -7.23
N LEU A 194 -14.77 10.04 -6.53
CA LEU A 194 -13.31 10.14 -6.64
C LEU A 194 -12.66 9.46 -5.44
N VAL A 195 -11.82 8.46 -5.69
CA VAL A 195 -11.06 7.73 -4.68
C VAL A 195 -9.58 8.07 -4.80
N LEU A 196 -8.98 8.56 -3.72
CA LEU A 196 -7.57 8.93 -3.62
C LEU A 196 -6.87 7.88 -2.74
N VAL A 197 -5.86 7.20 -3.29
CA VAL A 197 -5.11 6.19 -2.55
C VAL A 197 -4.00 6.86 -1.74
N GLU A 198 -3.83 6.44 -0.48
CA GLU A 198 -2.89 7.01 0.49
C GLU A 198 -3.09 8.49 0.80
N LEU A 199 -2.16 9.38 0.43
CA LEU A 199 -2.18 10.80 0.81
C LEU A 199 -1.96 11.71 -0.41
N GLU A 200 -2.87 11.62 -1.36
CA GLU A 200 -2.86 12.42 -2.58
C GLU A 200 -3.80 13.62 -2.45
N LEU A 201 -3.39 14.60 -1.64
CA LEU A 201 -4.17 15.82 -1.40
C LEU A 201 -3.93 16.85 -2.52
N TRP A 202 -4.69 16.75 -3.61
CA TRP A 202 -4.66 17.67 -4.76
C TRP A 202 -5.73 18.78 -4.62
N PRO A 203 -5.36 20.02 -4.23
CA PRO A 203 -6.33 21.05 -3.86
C PRO A 203 -7.38 21.39 -4.92
N ASN A 204 -6.98 21.61 -6.18
CA ASN A 204 -7.91 21.90 -7.25
C ASN A 204 -8.73 20.66 -7.61
N LEU A 205 -8.14 19.47 -7.66
CA LEU A 205 -8.88 18.23 -7.90
C LEU A 205 -10.03 18.02 -6.89
N ILE A 206 -9.72 18.05 -5.59
CA ILE A 206 -10.71 17.88 -4.51
C ILE A 206 -11.77 18.99 -4.58
N ARG A 207 -11.34 20.23 -4.81
CA ARG A 207 -12.24 21.38 -4.89
C ARG A 207 -13.19 21.31 -6.08
N TRP A 208 -12.70 20.93 -7.26
CA TRP A 208 -13.55 20.80 -8.45
C TRP A 208 -14.45 19.57 -8.35
N ALA A 209 -14.00 18.49 -7.71
CA ALA A 209 -14.85 17.35 -7.38
C ALA A 209 -16.01 17.77 -6.46
N LYS A 210 -15.70 18.40 -5.31
CA LYS A 210 -16.71 18.89 -4.36
C LYS A 210 -17.72 19.84 -5.00
N ARG A 211 -17.25 20.73 -5.86
CA ARG A 211 -18.11 21.67 -6.60
C ARG A 211 -19.04 20.99 -7.59
N SER A 212 -18.59 19.89 -8.17
CA SER A 212 -19.38 19.09 -9.11
C SER A 212 -20.27 18.10 -8.37
N ASP A 213 -20.45 18.27 -7.05
CA ASP A 213 -21.19 17.36 -6.16
C ASP A 213 -20.66 15.91 -6.20
N ILE A 214 -19.36 15.75 -6.52
CA ILE A 214 -18.67 14.45 -6.55
C ILE A 214 -18.06 14.22 -5.16
N PRO A 215 -18.49 13.19 -4.41
CA PRO A 215 -17.83 12.81 -3.16
C PRO A 215 -16.38 12.39 -3.41
N VAL A 216 -15.52 12.73 -2.45
CA VAL A 216 -14.11 12.35 -2.46
C VAL A 216 -13.85 11.44 -1.27
N ALA A 217 -13.23 10.29 -1.53
CA ALA A 217 -12.79 9.35 -0.50
C ALA A 217 -11.27 9.24 -0.52
N ILE A 218 -10.63 9.29 0.65
CA ILE A 218 -9.27 8.83 0.84
C ILE A 218 -9.32 7.40 1.35
N VAL A 219 -8.55 6.49 0.73
CA VAL A 219 -8.42 5.08 1.15
C VAL A 219 -6.97 4.76 1.46
N ASN A 220 -6.75 3.82 2.37
CA ASN A 220 -5.41 3.47 2.86
C ASN A 220 -4.61 4.68 3.38
N GLY A 221 -5.31 5.68 3.94
CA GLY A 221 -4.74 6.98 4.30
C GLY A 221 -3.58 6.86 5.28
N ARG A 222 -2.46 7.49 4.90
CA ARG A 222 -1.23 7.53 5.69
C ARG A 222 -0.73 8.95 5.82
N LEU A 223 -0.59 9.43 7.06
CA LEU A 223 -0.09 10.78 7.34
C LEU A 223 1.08 10.72 8.31
N SER A 224 2.30 10.81 7.77
CA SER A 224 3.51 10.75 8.60
C SER A 224 3.63 11.97 9.54
N ALA A 225 4.42 11.84 10.61
CA ALA A 225 4.67 12.94 11.55
C ALA A 225 5.32 14.17 10.87
N SER A 226 6.20 13.97 9.90
CA SER A 226 6.82 15.07 9.14
C SER A 226 5.81 15.76 8.24
N SER A 227 4.98 14.99 7.52
CA SER A 227 3.90 15.52 6.68
C SER A 227 2.87 16.31 7.50
N ALA A 228 2.43 15.77 8.65
CA ALA A 228 1.50 16.45 9.55
C ALA A 228 2.05 17.80 10.04
N ARG A 229 3.33 17.85 10.43
CA ARG A 229 4.01 19.10 10.82
C ARG A 229 4.14 20.09 9.67
N GLY A 230 4.33 19.61 8.44
CA GLY A 230 4.35 20.47 7.25
C GLY A 230 2.98 21.09 7.00
N TYR A 231 1.92 20.27 7.04
CA TYR A 231 0.54 20.68 6.82
C TYR A 231 -0.03 21.57 7.93
N SER A 232 0.41 21.41 9.18
CA SER A 232 -0.03 22.27 10.28
C SER A 232 0.40 23.73 10.11
N ARG A 233 1.50 24.01 9.38
CA ARG A 233 1.90 25.39 9.03
C ARG A 233 0.89 26.11 8.14
N ILE A 234 0.10 25.34 7.38
CA ILE A 234 -0.96 25.83 6.50
C ILE A 234 -2.33 25.27 6.93
N GLN A 235 -2.53 25.06 8.23
CA GLN A 235 -3.70 24.38 8.79
C GLN A 235 -5.03 24.96 8.32
N PHE A 236 -5.12 26.28 8.15
CA PHE A 236 -6.35 26.92 7.65
C PHE A 236 -6.73 26.45 6.23
N LEU A 237 -5.75 26.30 5.33
CA LEU A 237 -5.97 25.78 3.99
C LEU A 237 -6.30 24.29 4.04
N MET A 238 -5.57 23.54 4.88
CA MET A 238 -5.75 22.11 5.04
C MET A 238 -7.10 21.74 5.62
N ARG A 239 -7.56 22.43 6.65
CA ARG A 239 -8.89 22.25 7.24
C ARG A 239 -9.98 22.40 6.19
N ARG A 240 -9.92 23.45 5.37
CA ARG A 240 -10.89 23.67 4.29
C ARG A 240 -10.87 22.56 3.24
N LEU A 241 -9.67 22.07 2.91
CA LEU A 241 -9.49 20.98 1.96
C LEU A 241 -10.06 19.67 2.51
N LEU A 242 -9.69 19.31 3.74
CA LEU A 242 -10.12 18.09 4.40
C LEU A 242 -11.63 18.07 4.67
N GLN A 243 -12.23 19.21 5.02
CA GLN A 243 -13.70 19.33 5.14
C GLN A 243 -14.45 19.14 3.81
N SER A 244 -13.76 19.20 2.66
CA SER A 244 -14.35 18.91 1.36
C SER A 244 -14.35 17.42 1.04
N ILE A 245 -13.63 16.61 1.82
CA ILE A 245 -13.55 15.15 1.68
C ILE A 245 -14.78 14.54 2.36
N SER A 246 -15.31 13.47 1.79
CA SER A 246 -16.52 12.81 2.28
C SER A 246 -16.20 11.60 3.16
N LEU A 247 -15.06 10.95 2.93
CA LEU A 247 -14.60 9.78 3.67
C LEU A 247 -13.07 9.78 3.76
N VAL A 248 -12.51 9.49 4.92
CA VAL A 248 -11.07 9.31 5.15
C VAL A 248 -10.86 7.97 5.86
N ALA A 249 -10.59 6.92 5.08
CA ALA A 249 -10.22 5.61 5.60
C ALA A 249 -8.70 5.53 5.80
N VAL A 250 -8.25 5.40 7.04
CA VAL A 250 -6.84 5.40 7.44
C VAL A 250 -6.37 4.06 7.98
N GLN A 251 -5.06 3.84 7.95
CA GLN A 251 -4.47 2.56 8.34
C GLN A 251 -4.51 2.28 9.84
N ASN A 252 -4.44 3.30 10.68
CA ASN A 252 -4.39 3.17 12.14
C ASN A 252 -4.88 4.44 12.86
N GLU A 253 -5.04 4.35 14.17
CA GLU A 253 -5.53 5.45 15.01
C GLU A 253 -4.55 6.64 15.04
N GLU A 254 -3.25 6.39 14.95
CA GLU A 254 -2.24 7.46 14.90
C GLU A 254 -2.43 8.37 13.68
N TYR A 255 -2.74 7.79 12.52
CA TYR A 255 -3.08 8.56 11.33
C TYR A 255 -4.44 9.25 11.47
N ALA A 256 -5.44 8.57 12.05
CA ALA A 256 -6.76 9.18 12.28
C ALA A 256 -6.62 10.48 13.09
N GLU A 257 -5.85 10.42 14.17
CA GLU A 257 -5.62 11.55 15.05
C GLU A 257 -4.91 12.71 14.35
N ARG A 258 -3.91 12.43 13.52
CA ARG A 258 -3.26 13.48 12.71
C ARG A 258 -4.22 14.14 11.72
N PHE A 259 -5.13 13.38 11.10
CA PHE A 259 -6.16 13.96 10.24
C PHE A 259 -7.14 14.85 11.03
N ARG A 260 -7.55 14.44 12.24
CA ARG A 260 -8.40 15.25 13.14
C ARG A 260 -7.70 16.56 13.50
N GLN A 261 -6.43 16.51 13.88
CA GLN A 261 -5.62 17.70 14.22
C GLN A 261 -5.48 18.67 13.05
N LEU A 262 -5.39 18.17 11.81
CA LEU A 262 -5.38 19.00 10.60
C LEU A 262 -6.75 19.57 10.23
N GLY A 263 -7.82 19.14 10.91
CA GLY A 263 -9.16 19.69 10.78
C GLY A 263 -10.10 18.90 9.86
N ALA A 264 -9.81 17.63 9.59
CA ALA A 264 -10.79 16.71 9.02
C ALA A 264 -11.97 16.50 9.99
N VAL A 265 -13.17 16.29 9.45
CA VAL A 265 -14.38 16.08 10.28
C VAL A 265 -14.31 14.70 10.93
N PRO A 266 -14.41 14.56 12.26
CA PRO A 266 -14.25 13.28 12.95
C PRO A 266 -15.14 12.15 12.39
N ASP A 267 -16.41 12.45 12.10
CA ASP A 267 -17.39 11.48 11.59
C ASP A 267 -17.06 10.93 10.19
N GLN A 268 -16.15 11.58 9.47
CA GLN A 268 -15.69 11.15 8.14
C GLN A 268 -14.44 10.27 8.22
N ILE A 269 -13.79 10.19 9.39
CA ILE A 269 -12.53 9.47 9.57
C ILE A 269 -12.82 8.08 10.14
N HIS A 270 -12.30 7.06 9.48
CA HIS A 270 -12.45 5.68 9.90
C HIS A 270 -11.11 4.97 9.88
N VAL A 271 -10.78 4.26 10.94
CA VAL A 271 -9.64 3.34 10.96
C VAL A 271 -10.09 2.04 10.32
N THR A 272 -9.51 1.71 9.18
CA THR A 272 -9.88 0.52 8.40
C THR A 272 -8.78 -0.53 8.38
N GLY A 273 -7.54 -0.15 8.69
CA GLY A 273 -6.39 -1.02 8.49
C GLY A 273 -5.69 -0.76 7.16
N SER A 274 -4.63 -1.50 6.89
CA SER A 274 -3.79 -1.31 5.70
C SER A 274 -4.20 -2.28 4.60
N LEU A 275 -4.53 -1.73 3.42
CA LEU A 275 -4.90 -2.50 2.23
C LEU A 275 -3.83 -3.49 1.77
N LYS A 276 -2.59 -3.33 2.25
CA LYS A 276 -1.49 -4.28 1.97
C LYS A 276 -1.74 -5.68 2.52
N PHE A 277 -2.60 -5.81 3.53
CA PHE A 277 -2.88 -7.10 4.18
C PHE A 277 -4.12 -7.80 3.58
N ASP A 278 -4.94 -7.07 2.84
CA ASP A 278 -6.26 -7.52 2.39
C ASP A 278 -6.20 -8.55 1.25
N GLY A 279 -5.02 -8.85 0.72
CA GLY A 279 -4.77 -9.91 -0.27
C GLY A 279 -3.92 -11.06 0.26
N ILE A 280 -3.65 -11.11 1.57
CA ILE A 280 -2.90 -12.20 2.18
C ILE A 280 -3.88 -13.34 2.45
N ASP A 281 -3.66 -14.46 1.76
CA ASP A 281 -4.31 -15.71 2.13
C ASP A 281 -3.66 -16.25 3.41
N LEU A 282 -4.46 -16.35 4.46
CA LEU A 282 -4.02 -16.93 5.73
C LEU A 282 -4.17 -18.44 5.78
N ASP A 283 -4.92 -19.03 4.84
CA ASP A 283 -5.06 -20.47 4.77
C ASP A 283 -3.70 -21.07 4.42
N ARG A 284 -3.07 -21.69 5.40
CA ARG A 284 -1.80 -22.38 5.22
C ARG A 284 -1.96 -23.61 4.33
N GLU A 285 -3.17 -24.12 4.22
CA GLU A 285 -3.54 -25.25 3.38
C GLU A 285 -3.98 -24.81 1.98
N ASN A 286 -3.80 -23.55 1.59
CA ASN A 286 -4.14 -23.16 0.23
C ASN A 286 -3.32 -23.96 -0.80
N PRO A 287 -3.88 -24.24 -1.99
CA PRO A 287 -3.23 -25.08 -3.00
C PRO A 287 -1.82 -24.61 -3.40
N ALA A 288 -1.58 -23.29 -3.45
CA ALA A 288 -0.29 -22.75 -3.82
C ALA A 288 0.77 -22.98 -2.74
N THR A 289 0.43 -22.81 -1.45
CA THR A 289 1.33 -23.14 -0.35
C THR A 289 1.66 -24.62 -0.33
N ARG A 290 0.65 -25.50 -0.49
CA ARG A 290 0.88 -26.96 -0.55
C ARG A 290 1.75 -27.36 -1.74
N GLN A 291 1.54 -26.75 -2.90
CA GLN A 291 2.37 -26.98 -4.08
C GLN A 291 3.82 -26.52 -3.86
N LEU A 292 4.04 -25.35 -3.25
CA LEU A 292 5.38 -24.85 -2.95
C LEU A 292 6.10 -25.70 -1.89
N ALA A 293 5.39 -26.16 -0.87
CA ALA A 293 5.93 -27.06 0.15
C ALA A 293 6.34 -28.39 -0.47
N ALA A 294 5.47 -29.00 -1.29
CA ALA A 294 5.75 -30.24 -2.00
C ALA A 294 6.96 -30.10 -2.94
N LEU A 295 7.01 -29.01 -3.73
CA LEU A 295 8.11 -28.72 -4.64
C LEU A 295 9.44 -28.54 -3.90
N ALA A 296 9.42 -27.90 -2.73
CA ALA A 296 10.61 -27.71 -1.90
C ALA A 296 10.98 -28.96 -1.08
N GLY A 297 10.16 -30.02 -1.15
CA GLY A 297 10.30 -31.23 -0.33
C GLY A 297 10.18 -30.95 1.17
N ILE A 298 9.36 -29.98 1.56
CA ILE A 298 9.12 -29.60 2.96
C ILE A 298 7.86 -30.32 3.44
N SER A 299 7.99 -31.04 4.55
CA SER A 299 6.89 -31.71 5.24
C SER A 299 6.54 -31.03 6.57
N ASP A 300 5.39 -31.38 7.16
CA ASP A 300 4.92 -30.82 8.44
C ASP A 300 5.84 -31.07 9.64
N GLN A 301 6.79 -32.01 9.48
CA GLN A 301 7.76 -32.39 10.50
C GLN A 301 9.06 -31.56 10.41
N ASP A 302 9.23 -30.80 9.33
CA ASP A 302 10.40 -29.97 9.12
C ASP A 302 10.24 -28.61 9.81
N VAL A 303 11.33 -28.13 10.41
CA VAL A 303 11.37 -26.78 10.98
C VAL A 303 11.99 -25.88 9.92
N VAL A 304 11.26 -24.87 9.45
CA VAL A 304 11.75 -23.97 8.40
C VAL A 304 12.26 -22.66 9.00
N PHE A 305 13.54 -22.38 8.79
CA PHE A 305 14.14 -21.06 8.99
C PHE A 305 14.18 -20.32 7.66
N LEU A 306 13.30 -19.32 7.50
CA LEU A 306 13.24 -18.48 6.32
C LEU A 306 14.02 -17.17 6.57
N ALA A 307 15.07 -16.94 5.79
CA ALA A 307 15.73 -15.64 5.67
C ALA A 307 15.25 -14.96 4.38
N GLY A 308 14.18 -14.18 4.50
CA GLY A 308 13.51 -13.52 3.38
C GLY A 308 14.01 -12.11 3.11
N SER A 309 14.17 -11.75 1.83
CA SER A 309 14.61 -10.40 1.39
C SER A 309 15.95 -9.95 1.96
N THR A 310 16.93 -10.87 2.02
CA THR A 310 18.23 -10.64 2.63
C THR A 310 19.13 -9.73 1.79
N GLN A 311 20.04 -9.00 2.46
CA GLN A 311 21.12 -8.22 1.86
C GLN A 311 22.46 -8.57 2.50
N SER A 312 23.58 -8.32 1.81
CA SER A 312 24.90 -8.60 2.36
C SER A 312 25.12 -7.79 3.65
N PRO A 313 25.59 -8.38 4.75
CA PRO A 313 26.06 -9.76 4.93
C PRO A 313 25.05 -10.73 5.60
N GLU A 314 23.75 -10.41 5.63
CA GLU A 314 22.70 -11.13 6.36
C GLU A 314 22.62 -12.62 6.01
N GLU A 315 22.87 -13.00 4.77
CA GLU A 315 22.88 -14.42 4.36
C GLU A 315 23.93 -15.22 5.13
N LYS A 316 25.11 -14.63 5.39
CA LYS A 316 26.18 -15.28 6.16
C LYS A 316 25.75 -15.50 7.60
N PHE A 317 24.99 -14.57 8.18
CA PHE A 317 24.46 -14.71 9.54
C PHE A 317 23.41 -15.80 9.61
N ALA A 318 22.49 -15.86 8.64
CA ALA A 318 21.48 -16.91 8.56
C ALA A 318 22.12 -18.30 8.46
N VAL A 319 23.12 -18.45 7.60
CA VAL A 319 23.87 -19.71 7.44
C VAL A 319 24.62 -20.08 8.73
N SER A 320 25.29 -19.14 9.39
CA SER A 320 25.98 -19.39 10.66
C SER A 320 25.03 -19.89 11.75
N VAL A 321 23.84 -19.27 11.87
CA VAL A 321 22.79 -19.70 12.80
C VAL A 321 22.29 -21.09 12.44
N PHE A 322 22.03 -21.36 11.16
CA PHE A 322 21.60 -22.67 10.69
C PHE A 322 22.58 -23.78 11.09
N ARG A 323 23.89 -23.57 10.87
CA ARG A 323 24.93 -24.55 11.24
C ARG A 323 24.98 -24.85 12.74
N GLN A 324 24.75 -23.84 13.58
CA GLN A 324 24.72 -24.04 15.04
C GLN A 324 23.48 -24.81 15.50
N LEU A 325 22.38 -24.73 14.76
CA LEU A 325 21.10 -25.30 15.15
C LEU A 325 20.82 -26.68 14.56
N VAL A 326 21.48 -27.07 13.45
CA VAL A 326 21.21 -28.34 12.76
C VAL A 326 21.43 -29.57 13.66
N SER A 327 22.38 -29.52 14.59
CA SER A 327 22.63 -30.61 15.55
C SER A 327 21.49 -30.78 16.57
N ARG A 328 20.80 -29.69 16.92
CA ARG A 328 19.66 -29.68 17.84
C ARG A 328 18.34 -29.95 17.12
N TYR A 329 18.24 -29.57 15.86
CA TYR A 329 17.05 -29.72 15.03
C TYR A 329 17.45 -30.42 13.72
N PRO A 330 17.52 -31.77 13.70
CA PRO A 330 17.96 -32.52 12.53
C PRO A 330 17.10 -32.31 11.28
N ARG A 331 15.84 -31.90 11.47
CA ARG A 331 14.88 -31.55 10.41
C ARG A 331 14.81 -30.05 10.13
N LEU A 332 15.83 -29.29 10.52
CA LEU A 332 15.90 -27.87 10.21
C LEU A 332 16.20 -27.68 8.72
N ARG A 333 15.41 -26.82 8.09
CA ARG A 333 15.55 -26.40 6.70
C ARG A 333 15.87 -24.90 6.68
N LEU A 334 16.81 -24.48 5.85
CA LEU A 334 17.09 -23.06 5.62
C LEU A 334 16.60 -22.65 4.25
N ILE A 335 15.78 -21.62 4.17
CA ILE A 335 15.40 -20.99 2.91
C ILE A 335 16.02 -19.59 2.87
N LEU A 336 16.85 -19.32 1.86
CA LEU A 336 17.48 -18.03 1.61
C LEU A 336 16.81 -17.35 0.41
N VAL A 337 16.35 -16.11 0.60
CA VAL A 337 15.73 -15.30 -0.47
C VAL A 337 16.47 -13.96 -0.59
N PRO A 338 17.54 -13.87 -1.41
CA PRO A 338 18.26 -12.63 -1.60
C PRO A 338 17.35 -11.56 -2.21
N ARG A 339 17.46 -10.32 -1.71
CA ARG A 339 16.63 -9.18 -2.16
C ARG A 339 16.84 -8.83 -3.64
N HIS A 340 18.02 -9.14 -4.16
CA HIS A 340 18.58 -8.61 -5.40
C HIS A 340 19.02 -9.75 -6.33
N PRO A 341 18.46 -9.87 -7.56
CA PRO A 341 18.79 -10.94 -8.50
C PRO A 341 20.27 -11.03 -8.86
N GLU A 342 20.95 -9.89 -8.96
CA GLU A 342 22.37 -9.79 -9.23
C GLU A 342 23.23 -10.51 -8.18
N ARG A 343 22.69 -10.79 -7.00
CA ARG A 343 23.38 -11.48 -5.90
C ARG A 343 23.14 -12.98 -5.85
N PHE A 344 22.30 -13.56 -6.71
CA PHE A 344 22.02 -14.99 -6.65
C PHE A 344 23.29 -15.85 -6.85
N ALA A 345 24.13 -15.48 -7.82
CA ALA A 345 25.41 -16.17 -8.06
C ALA A 345 26.43 -15.97 -6.94
N GLU A 346 26.45 -14.78 -6.33
CA GLU A 346 27.30 -14.46 -5.17
C GLU A 346 26.93 -15.34 -3.97
N VAL A 347 25.64 -15.45 -3.67
CA VAL A 347 25.13 -16.24 -2.54
C VAL A 347 25.31 -17.73 -2.78
N ALA A 348 25.06 -18.23 -4.00
CA ALA A 348 25.37 -19.60 -4.40
C ALA A 348 26.85 -19.95 -4.14
N SER A 349 27.77 -19.13 -4.65
CA SER A 349 29.22 -19.33 -4.45
C SER A 349 29.61 -19.34 -2.96
N MET A 350 28.93 -18.53 -2.15
CA MET A 350 29.15 -18.50 -0.70
C MET A 350 28.67 -19.77 0.00
N LEU A 351 27.58 -20.39 -0.45
CA LEU A 351 27.11 -21.67 0.06
C LEU A 351 28.09 -22.80 -0.30
N ASP A 352 28.58 -22.81 -1.55
CA ASP A 352 29.60 -23.77 -2.02
C ASP A 352 30.88 -23.68 -1.20
N GLN A 353 31.40 -22.46 -0.99
CA GLN A 353 32.60 -22.21 -0.18
C GLN A 353 32.45 -22.65 1.28
N GLN A 354 31.22 -22.66 1.78
CA GLN A 354 30.93 -23.11 3.14
C GLN A 354 30.72 -24.63 3.23
N GLY A 355 30.69 -25.36 2.12
CA GLY A 355 30.51 -26.81 2.09
C GLY A 355 29.15 -27.25 2.64
N ILE A 356 28.12 -26.47 2.35
CA ILE A 356 26.74 -26.77 2.77
C ILE A 356 26.01 -27.38 1.59
N GLU A 357 25.27 -28.46 1.79
CA GLU A 357 24.41 -29.00 0.74
C GLU A 357 23.22 -28.07 0.51
N TRP A 358 23.03 -27.64 -0.73
CA TRP A 358 21.99 -26.70 -1.10
C TRP A 358 21.47 -26.96 -2.53
N GLN A 359 20.30 -26.38 -2.83
CA GLN A 359 19.68 -26.44 -4.15
C GLN A 359 19.07 -25.09 -4.54
N ARG A 360 18.99 -24.81 -5.85
CA ARG A 360 18.30 -23.63 -6.39
C ARG A 360 16.81 -23.89 -6.55
N ARG A 361 16.00 -22.87 -6.30
CA ARG A 361 14.57 -22.91 -6.61
C ARG A 361 14.33 -23.03 -8.11
N SER A 362 15.15 -22.40 -8.95
CA SER A 362 15.02 -22.45 -10.41
C SER A 362 15.24 -23.85 -11.01
N GLU A 363 15.92 -24.74 -10.29
CA GLU A 363 16.27 -26.10 -10.73
C GLU A 363 15.32 -27.16 -10.14
N LEU A 364 14.32 -26.75 -9.35
CA LEU A 364 13.31 -27.67 -8.82
C LEU A 364 12.30 -28.03 -9.91
N ASP A 365 12.39 -29.26 -10.41
CA ASP A 365 11.34 -29.92 -11.19
C ASP A 365 10.28 -30.57 -10.27
N THR A 366 9.15 -30.95 -10.85
CA THR A 366 8.01 -31.53 -10.11
C THR A 366 8.30 -32.92 -9.53
N ASP A 367 9.35 -33.58 -10.01
CA ASP A 367 9.86 -34.84 -9.47
C ASP A 367 10.85 -34.54 -8.33
N ALA A 368 10.29 -34.33 -7.13
CA ALA A 368 11.08 -34.10 -5.93
C ALA A 368 12.03 -35.28 -5.67
N SER A 369 13.31 -34.97 -5.42
CA SER A 369 14.28 -35.95 -4.90
C SER A 369 13.77 -36.52 -3.57
N ASP A 370 13.90 -37.84 -3.38
CA ASP A 370 13.56 -38.54 -2.11
C ASP A 370 14.29 -37.95 -0.89
N THR A 371 15.38 -37.21 -1.09
CA THR A 371 16.11 -36.52 -0.03
C THR A 371 16.53 -35.13 -0.49
N PRO A 372 15.71 -34.09 -0.25
CA PRO A 372 16.04 -32.74 -0.70
C PRO A 372 17.16 -32.14 0.18
N PRO A 373 18.13 -31.37 -0.36
CA PRO A 373 19.18 -30.70 0.39
C PRO A 373 18.64 -29.76 1.48
N PRO A 374 19.30 -29.63 2.65
CA PRO A 374 18.79 -28.87 3.80
C PRO A 374 18.66 -27.37 3.57
N VAL A 375 19.32 -26.82 2.54
CA VAL A 375 19.27 -25.40 2.20
C VAL A 375 18.66 -25.19 0.81
N LEU A 376 17.69 -24.28 0.72
CA LEU A 376 17.08 -23.85 -0.54
C LEU A 376 17.43 -22.38 -0.80
N LEU A 377 18.06 -22.09 -1.94
CA LEU A 377 18.27 -20.74 -2.43
C LEU A 377 17.15 -20.37 -3.42
N VAL A 378 16.35 -19.36 -3.07
CA VAL A 378 15.31 -18.83 -3.96
C VAL A 378 15.95 -17.82 -4.91
N ASP A 379 16.27 -18.28 -6.11
CA ASP A 379 16.93 -17.52 -7.19
C ASP A 379 15.98 -17.17 -8.35
N VAL A 380 14.68 -17.11 -8.07
CA VAL A 380 13.64 -16.73 -9.03
C VAL A 380 12.93 -15.47 -8.57
N MET A 381 12.60 -14.62 -9.53
CA MET A 381 11.76 -13.44 -9.29
C MET A 381 10.31 -13.80 -9.57
N GLY A 382 9.44 -13.62 -8.58
CA GLY A 382 8.01 -13.94 -8.65
C GLY A 382 7.21 -13.00 -7.76
#